data_AF-A0A942F695-F1
#
_entry.id   AF-A0A942F695-F1
#
_cell.length_a   1.000
_cell.length_b   1.000
_cell.length_c   1.000
_cell.angle_alpha   90.00
_cell.angle_beta   90.00
_cell.angle_gamma   90.00
#
_symmetry.space_group_name_H-M   'P 1'
#
loop_
_entity.id
_entity.type
_entity.pdbx_description
1 polymer ?
#
loop_
_entity_poly.entity_id
_entity_poly.type
_entity_poly.pdbx_seq_one_letter_code
_entity_poly.pdbx_strand_id
1 'polypeptide(L)'
;MRFSGVVFGFLISVSALQGQKLTLKFLDNNWILGGKTQMEIHFIDKRGRDFSSNPDVVGRILNKHKLRISIYHGVYYPNYGFAIKVNEIKPTDAIIISLNYTQGSKEYKKDTTIYLPEIISVIPEYFHADTAIPGEKIVKNLRVIFSNGIEANTTQNIGLPGYFENNSNFRNAMRDGVYPQLNATRFEPVFIWNLFIKSTQKICYSDSLIIRFKYNYVFSGGGANGRNGNNGSSGDNGKTGENAGDGAHGQNGENGTNADDVQVYIQRIQSGSTVSKVKIVDFHTTHLAYVDLANGGTILLNLNGGDGGNGGQGGDGGNGGHSNADEGLRAGQGGNAGYGGDAGNGGNGGTAIIYVDSLNMRYLNQIRISNNAGNPGKQGIKGSAGNGKEGASDGAYGKDGNAGVAGRQGKETVFLKWEP
;
A
#
# COMPACT_ATOMS: atom_id res chain seq x y z
N MET A 1 2.18 -6.41 -12.36
CA MET A 1 0.72 -6.56 -12.28
C MET A 1 0.43 -7.99 -12.70
N ARG A 2 -0.12 -8.83 -11.81
CA ARG A 2 -0.59 -10.16 -12.20
C ARG A 2 -2.01 -9.99 -12.72
N PHE A 3 -2.27 -10.36 -13.98
CA PHE A 3 -3.63 -10.52 -14.45
C PHE A 3 -4.22 -11.73 -13.75
N SER A 4 -5.23 -11.53 -12.91
CA SER A 4 -6.18 -12.57 -12.56
C SER A 4 -6.91 -12.92 -13.87
N GLY A 5 -6.80 -14.17 -14.32
CA GLY A 5 -7.62 -14.65 -15.44
C GLY A 5 -9.10 -14.46 -15.09
N VAL A 6 -9.92 -14.16 -16.09
CA VAL A 6 -11.36 -14.09 -15.93
C VAL A 6 -11.86 -15.46 -15.50
N VAL A 7 -12.68 -15.48 -14.45
CA VAL A 7 -13.13 -16.68 -13.76
C VAL A 7 -14.54 -17.02 -14.21
N PHE A 8 -14.77 -18.28 -14.57
CA PHE A 8 -16.09 -18.77 -14.94
C PHE A 8 -16.38 -20.11 -14.24
N GLY A 9 -17.55 -20.22 -13.63
CA GLY A 9 -18.14 -21.53 -13.27
C GLY A 9 -19.02 -21.99 -14.42
N PHE A 10 -18.74 -23.16 -14.98
CA PHE A 10 -19.59 -23.76 -16.03
C PHE A 10 -20.20 -25.07 -15.52
N LEU A 11 -21.36 -25.45 -16.05
CA LEU A 11 -21.89 -26.80 -15.91
C LEU A 11 -21.86 -27.45 -17.29
N ILE A 12 -21.12 -28.54 -17.45
CA ILE A 12 -20.97 -29.18 -18.76
C ILE A 12 -21.57 -30.57 -18.69
N SER A 13 -22.67 -30.79 -19.41
CA SER A 13 -23.29 -32.12 -19.54
C SER A 13 -22.95 -32.76 -20.88
N VAL A 14 -22.46 -33.99 -20.83
CA VAL A 14 -22.05 -34.80 -21.98
C VAL A 14 -22.77 -36.13 -21.95
N SER A 15 -23.35 -36.56 -23.08
CA SER A 15 -23.91 -37.91 -23.18
C SER A 15 -22.78 -38.93 -23.31
N ALA A 16 -22.57 -39.78 -22.30
CA ALA A 16 -21.44 -40.72 -22.25
C ALA A 16 -21.73 -42.01 -23.05
N LEU A 17 -22.97 -42.51 -23.03
CA LEU A 17 -23.49 -43.68 -23.78
C LEU A 17 -24.99 -43.46 -24.05
N GLN A 18 -25.62 -44.29 -24.89
CA GLN A 18 -27.06 -44.19 -25.19
C GLN A 18 -27.88 -44.29 -23.89
N GLY A 19 -28.43 -43.16 -23.44
CA GLY A 19 -29.19 -43.02 -22.19
C GLY A 19 -28.39 -42.64 -20.93
N GLN A 20 -27.10 -42.31 -20.99
CA GLN A 20 -26.30 -41.91 -19.82
C GLN A 20 -25.77 -40.48 -19.94
N LYS A 21 -25.73 -39.73 -18.83
CA LYS A 21 -25.35 -38.31 -18.78
C LYS A 21 -24.18 -38.11 -17.81
N LEU A 22 -23.03 -37.69 -18.33
CA LEU A 22 -21.92 -37.17 -17.53
C LEU A 22 -22.14 -35.66 -17.32
N THR A 23 -21.98 -35.13 -16.12
CA THR A 23 -22.03 -33.69 -15.84
C THR A 23 -20.79 -33.28 -15.05
N LEU A 24 -20.04 -32.31 -15.55
CA LEU A 24 -18.92 -31.70 -14.86
C LEU A 24 -19.42 -30.43 -14.16
N LYS A 25 -19.23 -30.37 -12.85
CA LYS A 25 -19.58 -29.23 -12.01
C LYS A 25 -18.30 -28.70 -11.36
N PHE A 26 -17.99 -27.44 -11.62
CA PHE A 26 -16.85 -26.78 -10.95
C PHE A 26 -17.34 -26.22 -9.62
N LEU A 27 -16.61 -26.50 -8.55
CA LEU A 27 -17.04 -26.18 -7.19
C LEU A 27 -16.48 -24.85 -6.69
N ASP A 28 -15.40 -24.37 -7.30
CA ASP A 28 -14.79 -23.10 -6.98
C ASP A 28 -14.57 -22.22 -8.22
N ASN A 29 -14.62 -20.91 -7.96
CA ASN A 29 -14.42 -19.85 -8.93
C ASN A 29 -12.95 -19.37 -8.91
N ASN A 30 -11.97 -20.26 -8.80
CA ASN A 30 -10.55 -19.89 -8.65
C ASN A 30 -9.68 -20.31 -9.84
N TRP A 31 -9.96 -19.72 -11.00
CA TRP A 31 -9.23 -19.97 -12.26
C TRP A 31 -8.09 -18.99 -12.47
N ILE A 32 -7.06 -19.05 -11.62
CA ILE A 32 -5.83 -18.27 -11.78
C ILE A 32 -4.75 -19.11 -12.44
N LEU A 33 -3.87 -18.50 -13.23
CA LEU A 33 -2.70 -19.20 -13.78
C LEU A 33 -1.87 -19.79 -12.62
N GLY A 34 -1.78 -21.12 -12.56
CA GLY A 34 -1.14 -21.83 -11.45
C GLY A 34 -2.01 -22.13 -10.22
N GLY A 35 -3.27 -21.67 -10.19
CA GLY A 35 -4.27 -21.99 -9.17
C GLY A 35 -4.77 -23.45 -9.27
N LYS A 36 -5.36 -23.93 -8.18
CA LYS A 36 -6.06 -25.21 -8.09
C LYS A 36 -7.57 -24.93 -8.12
N THR A 37 -8.29 -25.65 -8.95
CA THR A 37 -9.76 -25.59 -9.05
C THR A 37 -10.32 -26.97 -8.69
N GLN A 38 -11.29 -27.01 -7.78
CA GLN A 38 -12.01 -28.22 -7.40
C GLN A 38 -13.14 -28.51 -8.40
N MET A 39 -13.23 -29.77 -8.82
CA MET A 39 -14.27 -30.24 -9.72
C MET A 39 -15.00 -31.45 -9.13
N GLU A 40 -16.30 -31.48 -9.35
CA GLU A 40 -17.17 -32.63 -9.10
C GLU A 40 -17.64 -33.19 -10.45
N ILE A 41 -17.50 -34.50 -10.63
CA ILE A 41 -17.90 -35.21 -11.84
C ILE A 41 -19.10 -36.07 -11.49
N HIS A 42 -20.26 -35.70 -11.99
CA HIS A 42 -21.49 -36.48 -11.89
C HIS A 42 -21.61 -37.42 -13.09
N PHE A 43 -21.91 -38.69 -12.86
CA PHE A 43 -22.28 -39.65 -13.87
C PHE A 43 -23.67 -40.14 -13.55
N ILE A 44 -24.61 -39.92 -14.46
CA ILE A 44 -25.99 -40.36 -14.34
C ILE A 44 -26.18 -41.54 -15.29
N ASP A 45 -26.45 -42.71 -14.74
CA ASP A 45 -26.65 -43.90 -15.54
C ASP A 45 -28.02 -43.94 -16.24
N LYS A 46 -28.25 -44.97 -17.06
CA LYS A 46 -29.49 -45.15 -17.82
C LYS A 46 -30.75 -45.37 -16.96
N ARG A 47 -30.58 -45.58 -15.66
CA ARG A 47 -31.66 -45.73 -14.68
C ARG A 47 -31.87 -44.44 -13.87
N GLY A 48 -31.18 -43.35 -14.23
CA GLY A 48 -31.28 -42.06 -13.55
C GLY A 48 -30.52 -41.97 -12.24
N ARG A 49 -29.65 -42.95 -11.92
CA ARG A 49 -28.85 -42.91 -10.68
C ARG A 49 -27.65 -41.99 -10.90
N ASP A 50 -27.52 -40.98 -10.03
CA ASP A 50 -26.42 -40.02 -10.05
C ASP A 50 -25.27 -40.50 -9.15
N PHE A 51 -24.07 -40.45 -9.69
CA PHE A 51 -22.83 -40.85 -9.04
C PHE A 51 -21.85 -39.68 -9.15
N SER A 52 -21.51 -39.03 -8.04
CA SER A 52 -20.54 -37.93 -8.05
C SER A 52 -19.15 -38.38 -7.59
N SER A 53 -18.11 -37.79 -8.17
CA SER A 53 -16.75 -37.90 -7.66
C SER A 53 -16.57 -37.05 -6.41
N ASN A 54 -15.76 -37.49 -5.46
CA ASN A 54 -15.32 -36.60 -4.36
C ASN A 54 -14.62 -35.35 -4.95
N PRO A 55 -14.72 -34.16 -4.32
CA PRO A 55 -14.30 -32.87 -4.88
C PRO A 55 -12.76 -32.69 -5.00
N ASP A 56 -11.98 -33.75 -4.77
CA ASP A 56 -10.51 -33.76 -4.83
C ASP A 56 -9.94 -33.81 -6.25
N VAL A 57 -10.77 -33.58 -7.27
CA VAL A 57 -10.29 -33.45 -8.64
C VAL A 57 -9.66 -32.06 -8.81
N VAL A 58 -8.32 -32.01 -8.88
CA VAL A 58 -7.59 -30.75 -8.97
C VAL A 58 -7.21 -30.47 -10.43
N GLY A 59 -7.85 -29.46 -11.01
CA GLY A 59 -7.39 -28.82 -12.25
C GLY A 59 -6.24 -27.86 -11.97
N ARG A 60 -5.19 -27.88 -12.80
CA ARG A 60 -4.12 -26.86 -12.80
C ARG A 60 -3.88 -26.32 -14.21
N ILE A 61 -4.05 -25.01 -14.38
CA ILE A 61 -3.69 -24.33 -15.63
C ILE A 61 -2.16 -24.19 -15.68
N LEU A 62 -1.52 -24.82 -16.66
CA LEU A 62 -0.07 -24.77 -16.82
C LEU A 62 0.36 -23.53 -17.63
N ASN A 63 -0.42 -23.15 -18.65
CA ASN A 63 -0.26 -21.91 -19.42
C ASN A 63 -1.53 -21.59 -20.25
N LYS A 64 -1.52 -20.47 -20.99
CA LYS A 64 -2.63 -19.97 -21.83
C LYS A 64 -3.16 -20.95 -22.90
N HIS A 65 -2.47 -22.05 -23.18
CA HIS A 65 -2.86 -23.06 -24.17
C HIS A 65 -2.90 -24.48 -23.59
N LYS A 66 -2.72 -24.64 -22.27
CA LYS A 66 -2.56 -25.96 -21.66
C LYS A 66 -3.14 -26.01 -20.24
N LEU A 67 -4.32 -26.61 -20.12
CA LEU A 67 -4.89 -27.04 -18.85
C LEU A 67 -4.49 -28.49 -18.59
N ARG A 68 -3.95 -28.77 -17.40
CA ARG A 68 -3.74 -30.15 -16.93
C ARG A 68 -4.76 -30.43 -15.85
N ILE A 69 -5.69 -31.33 -16.13
CA ILE A 69 -6.59 -31.86 -15.10
C ILE A 69 -5.94 -33.14 -14.57
N SER A 70 -5.60 -33.14 -13.28
CA SER A 70 -5.08 -34.32 -12.60
C SER A 70 -6.18 -34.86 -11.68
N ILE A 71 -6.73 -36.01 -12.03
CA ILE A 71 -7.67 -36.72 -11.18
C ILE A 71 -6.86 -37.67 -10.30
N TYR A 72 -6.84 -37.42 -8.99
CA TYR A 72 -6.02 -38.21 -8.07
C TYR A 72 -6.75 -39.44 -7.48
N HIS A 73 -8.07 -39.54 -7.67
CA HIS A 73 -8.85 -40.71 -7.25
C HIS A 73 -9.79 -41.17 -8.37
N GLY A 74 -9.60 -42.41 -8.82
CA GLY A 74 -10.56 -43.08 -9.69
C GLY A 74 -11.80 -43.48 -8.90
N VAL A 75 -12.99 -43.25 -9.45
CA VAL A 75 -14.23 -43.82 -8.91
C VAL A 75 -14.19 -45.33 -9.19
N TYR A 76 -13.84 -46.13 -8.18
CA TYR A 76 -13.82 -47.59 -8.29
C TYR A 76 -15.21 -48.13 -8.00
N TYR A 77 -15.89 -48.60 -9.05
CA TYR A 77 -17.01 -49.53 -8.90
C TYR A 77 -16.50 -50.95 -9.16
N PRO A 78 -17.02 -51.98 -8.47
CA PRO A 78 -16.73 -53.36 -8.85
C PRO A 78 -17.13 -53.54 -10.33
N ASN A 79 -16.11 -53.71 -11.18
CA ASN A 79 -16.11 -53.90 -12.64
C ASN A 79 -15.98 -52.66 -13.56
N TYR A 80 -15.79 -51.43 -13.04
CA TYR A 80 -15.53 -50.25 -13.89
C TYR A 80 -14.38 -49.40 -13.35
N GLY A 81 -13.37 -49.17 -14.20
CA GLY A 81 -12.31 -48.18 -13.98
C GLY A 81 -12.47 -47.02 -14.95
N PHE A 82 -12.49 -45.79 -14.45
CA PHE A 82 -12.55 -44.59 -15.29
C PHE A 82 -11.23 -43.81 -15.18
N ALA A 83 -10.64 -43.49 -16.33
CA ALA A 83 -9.51 -42.60 -16.46
C ALA A 83 -9.87 -41.48 -17.45
N ILE A 84 -10.15 -40.28 -16.92
CA ILE A 84 -10.38 -39.11 -17.76
C ILE A 84 -9.02 -38.49 -18.06
N LYS A 85 -8.70 -38.38 -19.35
CA LYS A 85 -7.47 -37.72 -19.82
C LYS A 85 -7.86 -36.53 -20.69
N VAL A 86 -7.57 -35.33 -20.21
CA VAL A 86 -7.72 -34.11 -21.01
C VAL A 86 -6.44 -33.94 -21.81
N ASN A 87 -6.53 -34.18 -23.12
CA ASN A 87 -5.35 -34.35 -23.95
C ASN A 87 -4.79 -33.02 -24.47
N GLU A 88 -5.63 -32.03 -24.75
CA GLU A 88 -5.19 -30.73 -25.27
C GLU A 88 -6.34 -29.71 -25.24
N ILE A 89 -6.07 -28.45 -24.86
CA ILE A 89 -6.95 -27.33 -25.21
C ILE A 89 -6.38 -26.72 -26.48
N LYS A 90 -7.04 -26.95 -27.61
CA LYS A 90 -6.65 -26.27 -28.84
C LYS A 90 -7.12 -24.80 -28.76
N PRO A 91 -6.42 -23.84 -29.40
CA PRO A 91 -6.86 -22.44 -29.44
C PRO A 91 -8.21 -22.21 -30.15
N THR A 92 -8.81 -23.28 -30.69
CA THR A 92 -10.07 -23.29 -31.41
C THR A 92 -11.20 -23.67 -30.47
N ASP A 93 -11.67 -22.72 -29.65
CA ASP A 93 -12.97 -22.63 -28.96
C ASP A 93 -13.58 -23.92 -28.35
N ALA A 94 -12.80 -24.98 -28.13
CA ALA A 94 -13.29 -26.28 -27.74
C ALA A 94 -12.29 -27.08 -26.90
N ILE A 95 -12.81 -27.73 -25.85
CA ILE A 95 -12.08 -28.65 -24.99
C ILE A 95 -12.42 -30.07 -25.42
N ILE A 96 -11.41 -30.83 -25.84
CA ILE A 96 -11.58 -32.25 -26.13
C ILE A 96 -11.29 -33.06 -24.86
N ILE A 97 -12.32 -33.71 -24.33
CA ILE A 97 -12.22 -34.63 -23.20
C ILE A 97 -12.22 -36.06 -23.75
N SER A 98 -11.12 -36.77 -23.54
CA SER A 98 -11.05 -38.20 -23.80
C SER A 98 -11.36 -38.97 -22.53
N LEU A 99 -12.49 -39.65 -22.51
CA LEU A 99 -12.84 -40.62 -21.48
C LEU A 99 -12.31 -41.99 -21.89
N ASN A 100 -11.34 -42.50 -21.15
CA ASN A 100 -10.97 -43.91 -21.24
C ASN A 100 -11.64 -44.64 -20.08
N TYR A 101 -12.36 -45.73 -20.35
CA TYR A 101 -12.95 -46.56 -19.30
C TYR A 101 -12.81 -48.04 -19.63
N THR A 102 -12.72 -48.86 -18.59
CA THR A 102 -12.68 -50.31 -18.70
C THR A 102 -13.98 -50.91 -18.17
N GLN A 103 -14.48 -51.92 -18.86
CA GLN A 103 -15.63 -52.72 -18.42
C GLN A 103 -15.26 -54.19 -18.57
N GLY A 104 -14.97 -54.85 -17.44
CA GLY A 104 -14.32 -56.17 -17.45
C GLY A 104 -12.89 -56.07 -18.03
N SER A 105 -12.56 -56.90 -19.01
CA SER A 105 -11.25 -56.91 -19.69
C SER A 105 -11.17 -56.02 -20.95
N LYS A 106 -12.27 -55.35 -21.33
CA LYS A 106 -12.33 -54.51 -22.53
C LYS A 106 -12.10 -53.04 -22.18
N GLU A 107 -11.21 -52.39 -22.93
CA GLU A 107 -10.99 -50.95 -22.88
C GLU A 107 -11.86 -50.22 -23.91
N TYR A 108 -12.43 -49.09 -23.50
CA TYR A 108 -13.23 -48.21 -24.33
C TYR A 108 -12.67 -46.80 -24.24
N LYS A 109 -12.64 -46.11 -25.39
CA LYS A 109 -12.27 -44.70 -25.49
C LYS A 109 -13.40 -43.92 -26.14
N LYS A 110 -13.83 -42.84 -25.50
CA LYS A 110 -14.77 -41.90 -26.06
C LYS A 110 -14.22 -40.49 -25.96
N ASP A 111 -14.08 -39.83 -27.11
CA ASP A 111 -13.72 -38.43 -27.18
C ASP A 111 -15.01 -37.59 -27.25
N THR A 112 -15.09 -36.56 -26.41
CA THR A 112 -16.15 -35.55 -26.47
C THR A 112 -15.53 -34.19 -26.65
N THR A 113 -16.06 -33.42 -27.59
CA THR A 113 -15.71 -32.03 -27.79
C THR A 113 -16.71 -31.14 -27.07
N ILE A 114 -16.25 -30.30 -26.17
CA ILE A 114 -17.05 -29.28 -25.49
C ILE A 114 -16.70 -27.94 -26.11
N TYR A 115 -17.66 -27.30 -26.76
CA TYR A 115 -17.47 -25.93 -27.24
C TYR A 115 -17.60 -24.95 -26.08
N LEU A 116 -16.63 -24.05 -25.95
CA LEU A 116 -16.70 -22.95 -25.01
C LEU A 116 -17.70 -21.94 -25.56
N PRO A 117 -18.61 -21.39 -24.73
CA PRO A 117 -19.55 -20.41 -25.20
C PRO A 117 -18.80 -19.14 -25.64
N GLU A 118 -19.26 -18.55 -26.74
CA GLU A 118 -18.70 -17.31 -27.27
C GLU A 118 -19.05 -16.16 -26.32
N ILE A 119 -18.17 -15.18 -26.18
CA ILE A 119 -18.54 -13.94 -25.49
C ILE A 119 -19.41 -13.14 -26.48
N ILE A 120 -20.63 -12.79 -26.10
CA ILE A 120 -21.51 -11.95 -26.92
C ILE A 120 -21.31 -10.47 -26.56
N SER A 121 -21.21 -10.16 -25.27
CA SER A 121 -21.18 -8.78 -24.79
C SER A 121 -20.36 -8.65 -23.51
N VAL A 122 -19.80 -7.46 -23.31
CA VAL A 122 -19.17 -7.05 -22.05
C VAL A 122 -19.77 -5.70 -21.68
N ILE A 123 -20.49 -5.66 -20.55
CA ILE A 123 -21.21 -4.49 -20.05
C ILE A 123 -20.54 -4.04 -18.74
N PRO A 124 -20.10 -2.78 -18.60
CA PRO A 124 -19.65 -2.27 -17.31
C PRO A 124 -20.81 -2.19 -16.33
N GLU A 125 -20.67 -2.84 -15.17
CA GLU A 125 -21.62 -2.70 -14.06
C GLU A 125 -21.14 -1.60 -13.13
N TYR A 126 -21.95 -0.54 -13.01
CA TYR A 126 -21.87 0.50 -11.99
C TYR A 126 -20.47 1.05 -11.69
N PHE A 127 -20.20 2.20 -12.31
CA PHE A 127 -19.01 2.99 -12.03
C PHE A 127 -19.30 3.93 -10.86
N HIS A 128 -18.61 3.76 -9.73
CA HIS A 128 -18.85 4.59 -8.55
C HIS A 128 -17.97 5.85 -8.47
N ALA A 129 -17.22 6.17 -9.53
CA ALA A 129 -16.29 7.29 -9.50
C ALA A 129 -16.33 8.08 -10.79
N ASP A 130 -17.40 8.85 -11.05
CA ASP A 130 -17.51 9.81 -12.18
C ASP A 130 -16.27 10.74 -12.32
N THR A 131 -15.41 10.76 -11.29
CA THR A 131 -14.15 11.46 -11.26
C THR A 131 -13.11 10.63 -10.51
N ALA A 132 -11.97 10.34 -11.14
CA ALA A 132 -10.80 9.78 -10.44
C ALA A 132 -9.69 10.81 -10.31
N ILE A 133 -8.93 10.75 -9.22
CA ILE A 133 -7.69 11.53 -9.06
C ILE A 133 -6.45 10.64 -9.30
N PRO A 134 -5.32 11.20 -9.77
CA PRO A 134 -4.07 10.43 -9.90
C PRO A 134 -3.68 9.74 -8.58
N GLY A 135 -3.35 8.45 -8.64
CA GLY A 135 -3.00 7.62 -7.47
C GLY A 135 -4.17 6.87 -6.83
N GLU A 136 -5.41 7.18 -7.22
CA GLU A 136 -6.59 6.45 -6.74
C GLU A 136 -6.67 5.04 -7.34
N LYS A 137 -7.17 4.09 -6.54
CA LYS A 137 -7.44 2.74 -6.99
C LYS A 137 -8.86 2.69 -7.57
N ILE A 138 -8.97 2.48 -8.88
CA ILE A 138 -10.25 2.32 -9.56
C ILE A 138 -10.62 0.85 -9.58
N VAL A 139 -11.83 0.55 -9.15
CA VAL A 139 -12.41 -0.79 -9.23
C VAL A 139 -13.53 -0.75 -10.27
N LYS A 140 -13.38 -1.52 -11.35
CA LYS A 140 -14.41 -1.67 -12.39
C LYS A 140 -15.03 -3.07 -12.28
N ASN A 141 -16.34 -3.14 -12.19
CA ASN A 141 -17.06 -4.40 -12.38
C ASN A 141 -17.49 -4.51 -13.84
N LEU A 142 -17.25 -5.66 -14.45
CA LEU A 142 -17.63 -5.98 -15.81
C LEU A 142 -18.55 -7.20 -15.77
N ARG A 143 -19.73 -7.07 -16.37
CA ARG A 143 -20.65 -8.16 -16.66
C ARG A 143 -20.37 -8.70 -18.06
N VAL A 144 -19.99 -9.96 -18.16
CA VAL A 144 -19.70 -10.65 -19.41
C VAL A 144 -20.88 -11.56 -19.74
N ILE A 145 -21.47 -11.40 -20.92
CA ILE A 145 -22.61 -12.20 -21.41
C ILE A 145 -22.10 -13.15 -22.48
N PHE A 146 -22.43 -14.44 -22.32
CA PHE A 146 -22.02 -15.52 -23.20
C PHE A 146 -23.12 -15.95 -24.17
N SER A 147 -22.76 -16.66 -25.25
CA SER A 147 -23.69 -17.12 -26.28
C SER A 147 -24.67 -18.19 -25.85
N ASN A 148 -24.39 -18.85 -24.73
CA ASN A 148 -25.32 -19.75 -24.07
C ASN A 148 -26.22 -19.04 -23.04
N GLY A 149 -26.17 -17.71 -22.93
CA GLY A 149 -26.97 -16.92 -21.99
C GLY A 149 -26.42 -16.88 -20.56
N ILE A 150 -25.26 -17.50 -20.28
CA ILE A 150 -24.60 -17.36 -18.97
C ILE A 150 -24.06 -15.93 -18.83
N GLU A 151 -24.24 -15.35 -17.65
CA GLU A 151 -23.63 -14.07 -17.27
C GLU A 151 -22.57 -14.30 -16.20
N ALA A 152 -21.46 -13.56 -16.28
CA ALA A 152 -20.40 -13.59 -15.27
C ALA A 152 -19.95 -12.18 -14.90
N ASN A 153 -19.80 -11.91 -13.61
CA ASN A 153 -19.26 -10.66 -13.11
C ASN A 153 -17.78 -10.82 -12.80
N THR A 154 -16.96 -9.90 -13.31
CA THR A 154 -15.54 -9.84 -13.01
C THR A 154 -15.15 -8.45 -12.51
N THR A 155 -14.31 -8.40 -11.49
CA THR A 155 -13.80 -7.16 -10.92
C THR A 155 -12.38 -6.91 -11.39
N GLN A 156 -12.16 -5.79 -12.08
CA GLN A 156 -10.84 -5.32 -12.47
C GLN A 156 -10.38 -4.21 -11.54
N ASN A 157 -9.25 -4.44 -10.88
CA ASN A 157 -8.54 -3.41 -10.13
C ASN A 157 -7.60 -2.67 -11.09
N ILE A 158 -7.95 -1.45 -11.47
CA ILE A 158 -7.10 -0.55 -12.24
C ILE A 158 -6.46 0.41 -11.24
N GLY A 159 -5.21 0.15 -10.88
CA GLY A 159 -4.43 1.16 -10.17
C GLY A 159 -4.06 2.25 -11.17
N LEU A 160 -4.58 3.48 -11.00
CA LEU A 160 -4.02 4.61 -11.73
C LEU A 160 -2.62 4.86 -11.16
N PRO A 161 -1.56 4.68 -11.96
CA PRO A 161 -0.22 4.99 -11.46
C PRO A 161 -0.20 6.47 -11.11
N GLY A 162 0.10 6.80 -9.85
CA GLY A 162 0.56 8.16 -9.53
C GLY A 162 1.86 8.52 -10.28
N TYR A 163 2.55 7.50 -10.80
CA TYR A 163 3.85 7.57 -11.48
C TYR A 163 3.81 6.97 -12.88
N PHE A 164 4.05 7.81 -13.89
CA PHE A 164 4.04 7.40 -15.29
C PHE A 164 5.42 7.03 -15.86
N GLU A 165 6.51 7.29 -15.15
CA GLU A 165 7.86 6.95 -15.62
C GLU A 165 8.47 5.88 -14.71
N ASN A 166 8.81 4.73 -15.30
CA ASN A 166 9.47 3.55 -14.70
C ASN A 166 8.67 2.51 -13.92
N ASN A 167 7.33 2.45 -14.03
CA ASN A 167 6.64 1.26 -13.55
C ASN A 167 6.68 0.15 -14.63
N SER A 168 7.28 -1.00 -14.30
CA SER A 168 7.20 -2.22 -15.13
C SER A 168 5.73 -2.59 -15.44
N ASN A 169 4.78 -2.14 -14.63
CA ASN A 169 3.34 -2.26 -14.88
C ASN A 169 2.86 -1.50 -16.13
N PHE A 170 3.45 -0.34 -16.48
CA PHE A 170 3.06 0.43 -17.67
C PHE A 170 3.55 -0.27 -18.96
N ARG A 171 4.79 -0.79 -18.95
CA ARG A 171 5.29 -1.65 -20.04
C ARG A 171 4.48 -2.94 -20.18
N ASN A 172 4.01 -3.52 -19.08
CA ASN A 172 3.15 -4.71 -19.11
C ASN A 172 1.74 -4.39 -19.66
N ALA A 173 1.15 -3.25 -19.31
CA ALA A 173 -0.13 -2.80 -19.88
C ALA A 173 -0.06 -2.63 -21.41
N MET A 174 1.05 -2.09 -21.94
CA MET A 174 1.28 -2.01 -23.38
C MET A 174 1.46 -3.38 -24.05
N ARG A 175 2.08 -4.35 -23.37
CA ARG A 175 2.32 -5.70 -23.90
C ARG A 175 1.03 -6.53 -24.04
N ASP A 176 0.04 -6.25 -23.21
CA ASP A 176 -1.26 -6.94 -23.19
C ASP A 176 -2.34 -6.22 -24.02
N GLY A 177 -1.96 -5.23 -24.82
CA GLY A 177 -2.82 -4.60 -25.83
C GLY A 177 -3.62 -3.38 -25.35
N VAL A 178 -3.28 -2.79 -24.19
CA VAL A 178 -3.92 -1.57 -23.68
C VAL A 178 -3.11 -0.34 -24.13
N TYR A 179 -3.76 0.56 -24.89
CA TYR A 179 -3.13 1.78 -25.42
C TYR A 179 -3.83 3.02 -24.83
N PRO A 180 -3.20 3.76 -23.91
CA PRO A 180 -3.71 5.07 -23.53
C PRO A 180 -3.48 6.06 -24.68
N GLN A 181 -4.54 6.73 -25.15
CA GLN A 181 -4.41 7.87 -26.05
C GLN A 181 -4.78 9.16 -25.30
N LEU A 182 -3.87 10.12 -25.34
CA LEU A 182 -4.08 11.46 -24.78
C LEU A 182 -4.76 12.33 -25.83
N ASN A 183 -6.08 12.52 -25.70
CA ASN A 183 -6.83 13.48 -26.49
C ASN A 183 -7.14 14.70 -25.61
N ALA A 184 -6.18 15.62 -25.49
CA ALA A 184 -6.39 16.88 -24.80
C ALA A 184 -7.23 17.82 -25.69
N THR A 185 -8.55 17.76 -25.55
CA THR A 185 -9.43 18.79 -26.13
C THR A 185 -9.59 19.96 -25.15
N ARG A 186 -9.84 21.16 -25.68
CA ARG A 186 -9.68 22.47 -25.02
C ARG A 186 -10.49 22.75 -23.74
N PHE A 187 -11.30 21.83 -23.23
CA PHE A 187 -12.23 22.15 -22.13
C PHE A 187 -12.07 21.35 -20.84
N GLU A 188 -11.60 20.11 -20.85
CA GLU A 188 -11.09 19.42 -19.65
C GLU A 188 -10.10 18.34 -20.14
N PRO A 189 -8.98 18.10 -19.44
CA PRO A 189 -8.10 16.96 -19.74
C PRO A 189 -8.81 15.63 -19.46
N VAL A 190 -9.60 15.15 -20.42
CA VAL A 190 -10.24 13.83 -20.36
C VAL A 190 -9.22 12.78 -20.80
N PHE A 191 -8.96 11.78 -19.94
CA PHE A 191 -8.10 10.64 -20.26
C PHE A 191 -8.93 9.46 -20.74
N ILE A 192 -8.96 9.23 -22.06
CA ILE A 192 -9.71 8.10 -22.61
C ILE A 192 -8.87 6.81 -22.46
N TRP A 193 -9.38 5.83 -21.72
CA TRP A 193 -8.71 4.56 -21.41
C TRP A 193 -9.39 3.40 -22.15
N ASN A 194 -8.81 2.98 -23.27
CA ASN A 194 -9.37 1.88 -24.06
C ASN A 194 -8.91 0.52 -23.51
N LEU A 195 -9.84 -0.27 -22.96
CA LEU A 195 -9.57 -1.63 -22.46
C LEU A 195 -9.87 -2.67 -23.56
N PHE A 196 -8.83 -3.21 -24.17
CA PHE A 196 -8.98 -4.28 -25.17
C PHE A 196 -8.97 -5.66 -24.50
N ILE A 197 -10.07 -6.39 -24.59
CA ILE A 197 -10.14 -7.80 -24.17
C ILE A 197 -9.83 -8.65 -25.41
N LYS A 198 -8.63 -9.23 -25.47
CA LYS A 198 -8.24 -10.10 -26.59
C LYS A 198 -8.76 -11.52 -26.38
N SER A 199 -10.04 -11.72 -26.69
CA SER A 199 -10.61 -13.05 -26.98
C SER A 199 -10.16 -13.50 -28.38
N THR A 200 -10.19 -14.81 -28.67
CA THR A 200 -10.03 -15.36 -30.04
C THR A 200 -11.02 -14.73 -31.02
N GLN A 201 -12.12 -14.22 -30.49
CA GLN A 201 -13.10 -13.40 -31.18
C GLN A 201 -12.87 -11.92 -30.81
N LYS A 202 -12.61 -11.08 -31.82
CA LYS A 202 -12.24 -9.66 -31.65
C LYS A 202 -13.40 -8.83 -31.09
N ILE A 203 -13.62 -8.87 -29.77
CA ILE A 203 -14.53 -7.96 -29.08
C ILE A 203 -13.72 -6.79 -28.54
N CYS A 204 -13.91 -5.62 -29.12
CA CYS A 204 -13.28 -4.39 -28.67
C CYS A 204 -14.26 -3.66 -27.74
N TYR A 205 -13.98 -3.67 -26.43
CA TYR A 205 -14.61 -2.76 -25.49
C TYR A 205 -13.76 -1.48 -25.40
N SER A 206 -14.40 -0.32 -25.31
CA SER A 206 -13.73 0.97 -25.19
C SER A 206 -14.49 1.80 -24.17
N ASP A 207 -13.77 2.40 -23.25
CA ASP A 207 -14.36 3.19 -22.17
C ASP A 207 -13.54 4.47 -21.98
N SER A 208 -14.14 5.50 -21.40
CA SER A 208 -13.45 6.77 -21.13
C SER A 208 -13.43 7.02 -19.64
N LEU A 209 -12.30 7.47 -19.12
CA LEU A 209 -12.15 7.80 -17.71
C LEU A 209 -11.88 9.30 -17.56
N ILE A 210 -12.77 10.02 -16.89
CA ILE A 210 -12.52 11.43 -16.59
C ILE A 210 -11.57 11.49 -15.39
N ILE A 211 -10.33 11.94 -15.62
CA ILE A 211 -9.35 12.18 -14.57
C ILE A 211 -9.33 13.68 -14.28
N ARG A 212 -9.55 14.05 -13.02
CA ARG A 212 -9.49 15.46 -12.60
C ARG A 212 -8.10 15.79 -12.10
N PHE A 213 -7.48 16.79 -12.72
CA PHE A 213 -6.16 17.31 -12.32
C PHE A 213 -6.24 18.59 -11.49
N LYS A 214 -7.44 19.12 -11.28
CA LYS A 214 -7.68 20.25 -10.37
C LYS A 214 -7.72 19.74 -8.93
N TYR A 215 -6.56 19.65 -8.29
CA TYR A 215 -6.42 19.29 -6.88
C TYR A 215 -5.19 19.96 -6.26
N ASN A 216 -5.10 19.89 -4.93
CA ASN A 216 -3.94 20.39 -4.18
C ASN A 216 -2.97 19.23 -4.00
N TYR A 217 -1.87 19.24 -4.72
CA TYR A 217 -0.79 18.27 -4.52
C TYR A 217 0.04 18.67 -3.30
N VAL A 218 0.14 17.77 -2.32
CA VAL A 218 0.92 17.98 -1.09
C VAL A 218 2.14 17.07 -1.12
N PHE A 219 3.32 17.68 -1.02
CA PHE A 219 4.57 16.98 -0.77
C PHE A 219 4.99 17.20 0.68
N SER A 220 5.29 16.10 1.38
CA SER A 220 5.66 16.09 2.80
C SER A 220 7.09 15.58 2.95
N GLY A 221 8.05 16.50 2.94
CA GLY A 221 9.47 16.26 3.22
C GLY A 221 9.92 16.95 4.51
N GLY A 222 8.99 17.20 5.45
CA GLY A 222 9.27 17.86 6.72
C GLY A 222 9.99 16.94 7.70
N GLY A 223 10.78 17.53 8.59
CA GLY A 223 11.48 16.81 9.65
C GLY A 223 10.55 16.33 10.76
N ALA A 224 10.96 15.25 11.43
CA ALA A 224 10.29 14.71 12.60
C ALA A 224 10.71 15.46 13.87
N ASN A 225 9.76 15.66 14.78
CA ASN A 225 10.04 16.27 16.07
C ASN A 225 10.87 15.33 16.96
N GLY A 226 11.76 15.92 17.74
CA GLY A 226 12.52 15.23 18.77
C GLY A 226 11.63 14.82 19.94
N ARG A 227 11.93 13.67 20.52
CA ARG A 227 11.26 13.18 21.71
C ARG A 227 11.68 13.96 22.95
N ASN A 228 10.74 14.23 23.86
CA ASN A 228 11.06 14.77 25.17
C ASN A 228 11.83 13.75 26.03
N GLY A 229 12.77 14.25 26.82
CA GLY A 229 13.45 13.48 27.84
C GLY A 229 12.51 13.12 28.99
N ASN A 230 12.72 11.94 29.57
CA ASN A 230 11.98 11.51 30.75
C ASN A 230 12.50 12.22 32.01
N ASN A 231 11.60 12.49 32.95
CA ASN A 231 11.97 13.04 34.25
C ASN A 231 12.71 11.98 35.09
N GLY A 232 13.64 12.43 35.91
CA GLY A 232 14.27 11.63 36.94
C GLY A 232 13.30 11.35 38.09
N SER A 233 13.45 10.18 38.70
CA SER A 233 12.75 9.83 39.93
C SER A 233 13.36 10.54 41.13
N SER A 234 12.53 10.97 42.08
CA SER A 234 13.03 11.46 43.37
C SER A 234 13.67 10.33 44.18
N GLY A 235 14.62 10.69 45.02
CA GLY A 235 15.25 9.80 45.97
C GLY A 235 14.36 9.53 47.18
N ASP A 236 14.53 8.35 47.78
CA ASP A 236 13.78 7.95 48.96
C ASP A 236 14.28 8.68 50.20
N ASN A 237 13.39 9.01 51.13
CA ASN A 237 13.78 9.56 52.43
C ASN A 237 14.48 8.48 53.28
N GLY A 238 15.49 8.87 54.05
CA GLY A 238 16.15 8.00 55.00
C GLY A 238 15.26 7.71 56.21
N LYS A 239 15.31 6.48 56.73
CA LYS A 239 14.75 6.15 58.06
C LYS A 239 15.70 6.61 59.14
N THR A 240 15.27 6.57 60.41
CA THR A 240 16.11 6.89 61.57
C THR A 240 17.49 6.23 61.46
N GLY A 241 18.56 7.01 61.58
CA GLY A 241 19.93 6.51 61.41
C GLY A 241 20.46 6.44 59.97
N GLU A 242 19.59 6.58 58.96
CA GLU A 242 19.90 6.32 57.56
C GLU A 242 19.95 7.60 56.73
N ASN A 243 20.88 7.63 55.78
CA ASN A 243 20.93 8.65 54.74
C ASN A 243 19.77 8.48 53.76
N ALA A 244 19.39 9.56 53.10
CA ALA A 244 18.43 9.49 52.00
C ALA A 244 19.07 9.04 50.68
N GLY A 245 18.19 8.64 49.76
CA GLY A 245 18.55 8.40 48.36
C GLY A 245 18.66 9.70 47.57
N ASP A 246 19.51 9.66 46.56
CA ASP A 246 19.68 10.75 45.59
C ASP A 246 18.54 10.75 44.56
N GLY A 247 18.18 11.94 44.09
CA GLY A 247 17.30 12.12 42.94
C GLY A 247 18.00 11.76 41.64
N ALA A 248 17.32 11.00 40.78
CA ALA A 248 17.84 10.65 39.47
C ALA A 248 17.84 11.86 38.53
N HIS A 249 18.75 11.87 37.56
CA HIS A 249 18.80 12.93 36.56
C HIS A 249 17.65 12.81 35.56
N GLY A 250 17.18 13.95 35.07
CA GLY A 250 16.33 14.02 33.89
C GLY A 250 17.11 13.63 32.64
N GLN A 251 16.45 12.95 31.72
CA GLN A 251 17.04 12.60 30.44
C GLN A 251 17.01 13.79 29.49
N ASN A 252 17.94 13.83 28.54
CA ASN A 252 17.95 14.87 27.52
C ASN A 252 16.78 14.69 26.53
N GLY A 253 16.30 15.80 25.98
CA GLY A 253 15.43 15.80 24.82
C GLY A 253 16.22 15.46 23.55
N GLU A 254 15.58 14.79 22.60
CA GLU A 254 16.17 14.50 21.30
C GLU A 254 16.06 15.70 20.37
N ASN A 255 16.98 15.82 19.42
CA ASN A 255 16.90 16.86 18.40
C ASN A 255 15.75 16.58 17.42
N GLY A 256 15.12 17.64 16.92
CA GLY A 256 14.28 17.54 15.73
C GLY A 256 15.12 17.25 14.49
N THR A 257 14.58 16.51 13.54
CA THR A 257 15.31 16.20 12.30
C THR A 257 15.19 17.35 11.31
N ASN A 258 16.19 17.48 10.45
CA ASN A 258 16.10 18.38 9.31
C ASN A 258 15.01 17.90 8.33
N ALA A 259 14.45 18.85 7.58
CA ALA A 259 13.63 18.56 6.42
C ALA A 259 14.50 18.27 5.18
N ASP A 260 13.87 17.69 4.17
CA ASP A 260 14.51 17.35 2.90
C ASP A 260 14.77 18.58 2.04
N ASP A 261 15.93 18.61 1.39
CA ASP A 261 16.19 19.51 0.27
C ASP A 261 15.60 18.89 -1.01
N VAL A 262 14.89 19.69 -1.79
CA VAL A 262 14.17 19.22 -2.98
C VAL A 262 14.41 20.07 -4.22
N GLN A 263 14.43 19.39 -5.36
CA GLN A 263 14.35 20.01 -6.68
C GLN A 263 12.97 19.74 -7.29
N VAL A 264 12.28 20.79 -7.69
CA VAL A 264 10.93 20.71 -8.26
C VAL A 264 10.96 21.15 -9.70
N TYR A 265 10.54 20.28 -10.60
CA TYR A 265 10.44 20.54 -12.03
C TYR A 265 8.97 20.59 -12.43
N ILE A 266 8.54 21.71 -13.01
CA ILE A 266 7.15 21.93 -13.41
C ILE A 266 7.14 22.21 -14.91
N GLN A 267 6.57 21.26 -15.65
CA GLN A 267 6.51 21.30 -17.10
C GLN A 267 5.08 21.02 -17.59
N ARG A 268 4.59 21.82 -18.52
CA ARG A 268 3.32 21.60 -19.19
C ARG A 268 3.43 20.35 -20.07
N ILE A 269 2.44 19.45 -19.97
CA ILE A 269 2.49 18.17 -20.69
C ILE A 269 2.43 18.33 -22.22
N GLN A 270 1.75 19.36 -22.71
CA GLN A 270 1.60 19.64 -24.14
C GLN A 270 1.22 21.11 -24.35
N SER A 271 1.64 21.70 -25.47
CA SER A 271 1.16 23.02 -25.89
C SER A 271 -0.38 23.07 -25.93
N GLY A 272 -0.97 24.07 -25.29
CA GLY A 272 -2.42 24.23 -25.16
C GLY A 272 -3.09 23.49 -24.00
N SER A 273 -2.38 22.59 -23.30
CA SER A 273 -2.88 21.94 -22.09
C SER A 273 -2.82 22.88 -20.88
N THR A 274 -3.77 22.74 -19.95
CA THR A 274 -3.73 23.40 -18.62
C THR A 274 -2.99 22.58 -17.56
N VAL A 275 -2.73 21.29 -17.86
CA VAL A 275 -2.12 20.34 -16.93
C VAL A 275 -0.59 20.41 -16.99
N SER A 276 0.01 20.44 -15.80
CA SER A 276 1.46 20.42 -15.61
C SER A 276 1.90 19.10 -14.97
N LYS A 277 2.94 18.49 -15.53
CA LYS A 277 3.74 17.45 -14.89
C LYS A 277 4.60 18.12 -13.83
N VAL A 278 4.48 17.65 -12.59
CA VAL A 278 5.26 18.08 -11.44
C VAL A 278 6.16 16.93 -11.05
N LYS A 279 7.47 17.11 -11.13
CA LYS A 279 8.47 16.15 -10.68
C LYS A 279 9.23 16.75 -9.50
N ILE A 280 9.12 16.15 -8.33
CA ILE A 280 9.90 16.53 -7.14
C ILE A 280 11.00 15.48 -6.96
N VAL A 281 12.23 15.91 -6.73
CA VAL A 281 13.35 15.02 -6.47
C VAL A 281 13.95 15.40 -5.13
N ASP A 282 13.91 14.47 -4.19
CA ASP A 282 14.64 14.55 -2.92
C ASP A 282 15.84 13.58 -2.97
N PHE A 283 16.55 13.42 -1.85
CA PHE A 283 17.72 12.54 -1.78
C PHE A 283 17.39 11.04 -1.89
N HIS A 284 16.18 10.65 -1.53
CA HIS A 284 15.76 9.25 -1.39
C HIS A 284 14.96 8.76 -2.59
N THR A 285 14.17 9.63 -3.20
CA THR A 285 13.17 9.26 -4.18
C THR A 285 12.83 10.42 -5.12
N THR A 286 12.16 10.07 -6.21
CA THR A 286 11.52 11.03 -7.11
C THR A 286 10.04 10.91 -6.90
N HIS A 287 9.31 12.02 -6.86
CA HIS A 287 7.85 12.11 -6.86
C HIS A 287 7.33 12.69 -8.16
N LEU A 288 6.19 12.15 -8.62
CA LEU A 288 5.53 12.62 -9.83
C LEU A 288 4.06 12.90 -9.55
N ALA A 289 3.58 14.02 -10.07
CA ALA A 289 2.17 14.42 -10.02
C ALA A 289 1.78 15.16 -11.30
N TYR A 290 0.47 15.28 -11.52
CA TYR A 290 -0.10 16.04 -12.63
C TYR A 290 -1.13 17.00 -12.08
N VAL A 291 -0.92 18.30 -12.23
CA VAL A 291 -1.75 19.33 -11.59
C VAL A 291 -2.20 20.35 -12.63
N ASP A 292 -3.50 20.64 -12.66
CA ASP A 292 -4.08 21.72 -13.44
C ASP A 292 -3.94 23.05 -12.70
N LEU A 293 -2.75 23.64 -12.84
CA LEU A 293 -2.41 24.93 -12.23
C LEU A 293 -3.23 26.09 -12.80
N ALA A 294 -3.72 25.98 -14.04
CA ALA A 294 -4.50 27.04 -14.68
C ALA A 294 -5.91 27.17 -14.10
N ASN A 295 -6.49 26.04 -13.68
CA ASN A 295 -7.86 25.97 -13.18
C ASN A 295 -7.95 25.88 -11.65
N GLY A 296 -6.89 26.28 -10.95
CA GLY A 296 -6.86 26.43 -9.49
C GLY A 296 -6.31 25.22 -8.71
N GLY A 297 -5.68 24.26 -9.38
CA GLY A 297 -4.84 23.28 -8.67
C GLY A 297 -3.60 23.94 -8.07
N THR A 298 -3.13 23.43 -6.94
CA THR A 298 -1.98 24.01 -6.21
C THR A 298 -0.92 22.95 -5.91
N ILE A 299 0.31 23.41 -5.69
CA ILE A 299 1.42 22.58 -5.20
C ILE A 299 1.81 23.11 -3.82
N LEU A 300 1.73 22.26 -2.80
CA LEU A 300 2.07 22.60 -1.42
C LEU A 300 3.29 21.77 -1.01
N LEU A 301 4.41 22.45 -0.75
CA LEU A 301 5.65 21.83 -0.29
C LEU A 301 5.81 22.07 1.21
N ASN A 302 5.72 21.02 2.02
CA ASN A 302 6.04 21.06 3.44
C ASN A 302 7.46 20.51 3.66
N LEU A 303 8.38 21.42 3.93
CA LEU A 303 9.81 21.22 4.17
C LEU A 303 10.22 21.87 5.51
N ASN A 304 9.31 21.89 6.49
CA ASN A 304 9.61 22.44 7.81
C ASN A 304 10.52 21.47 8.59
N GLY A 305 11.54 21.98 9.26
CA GLY A 305 12.33 21.19 10.20
C GLY A 305 11.51 20.78 11.42
N GLY A 306 11.85 19.65 12.04
CA GLY A 306 11.16 19.17 13.24
C GLY A 306 11.57 19.96 14.48
N ASP A 307 10.67 20.12 15.44
CA ASP A 307 10.97 20.77 16.73
C ASP A 307 11.89 19.90 17.59
N GLY A 308 12.73 20.50 18.42
CA GLY A 308 13.53 19.79 19.43
C GLY A 308 12.69 19.35 20.63
N GLY A 309 13.02 18.20 21.20
CA GLY A 309 12.40 17.69 22.42
C GLY A 309 12.85 18.46 23.67
N ASN A 310 11.96 18.60 24.65
CA ASN A 310 12.31 19.18 25.93
C ASN A 310 13.20 18.24 26.75
N GLY A 311 14.10 18.79 27.56
CA GLY A 311 14.83 18.03 28.57
C GLY A 311 13.92 17.63 29.74
N GLY A 312 14.16 16.45 30.30
CA GLY A 312 13.46 15.94 31.48
C GLY A 312 13.89 16.65 32.75
N GLN A 313 13.01 16.76 33.73
CA GLN A 313 13.33 17.34 35.03
C GLN A 313 14.21 16.39 35.85
N GLY A 314 15.11 16.93 36.65
CA GLY A 314 15.83 16.16 37.67
C GLY A 314 14.91 15.81 38.83
N GLY A 315 15.08 14.62 39.41
CA GLY A 315 14.38 14.20 40.61
C GLY A 315 14.94 14.89 41.86
N ASP A 316 14.11 15.09 42.87
CA ASP A 316 14.55 15.66 44.14
C ASP A 316 15.35 14.64 44.95
N GLY A 317 16.31 15.10 45.75
CA GLY A 317 16.96 14.25 46.74
C GLY A 317 16.04 14.01 47.95
N GLY A 318 16.10 12.82 48.55
CA GLY A 318 15.33 12.51 49.74
C GLY A 318 15.87 13.21 50.99
N ASN A 319 15.06 13.38 52.02
CA ASN A 319 15.50 13.93 53.31
C ASN A 319 16.11 12.83 54.19
N GLY A 320 17.21 13.14 54.88
CA GLY A 320 17.86 12.21 55.80
C GLY A 320 16.99 11.85 57.01
N GLY A 321 17.29 10.71 57.63
CA GLY A 321 16.61 10.26 58.83
C GLY A 321 17.04 11.01 60.09
N HIS A 322 16.18 11.01 61.11
CA HIS A 322 16.51 11.55 62.44
C HIS A 322 17.55 10.69 63.15
N SER A 323 18.26 11.25 64.14
CA SER A 323 19.10 10.45 65.04
C SER A 323 18.24 9.68 66.05
N ASN A 324 18.83 8.65 66.67
CA ASN A 324 18.27 8.00 67.84
C ASN A 324 19.38 7.79 68.86
N ALA A 325 19.38 8.62 69.90
CA ALA A 325 20.39 8.59 70.94
C ALA A 325 20.37 7.27 71.73
N ASP A 326 19.19 6.68 71.94
CA ASP A 326 19.04 5.43 72.71
C ASP A 326 19.63 4.23 71.96
N GLU A 327 19.65 4.29 70.63
CA GLU A 327 20.23 3.27 69.75
C GLU A 327 21.64 3.64 69.25
N GLY A 328 22.17 4.80 69.66
CA GLY A 328 23.46 5.32 69.20
C GLY A 328 23.51 5.67 67.71
N LEU A 329 22.35 5.81 67.05
CA LEU A 329 22.24 6.11 65.63
C LEU A 329 22.36 7.61 65.39
N ARG A 330 23.20 8.00 64.44
CA ARG A 330 23.38 9.40 64.03
C ARG A 330 22.33 9.81 63.01
N ALA A 331 22.02 11.09 62.93
CA ALA A 331 21.13 11.57 61.89
C ALA A 331 21.71 11.37 60.49
N GLY A 332 20.83 11.09 59.55
CA GLY A 332 21.15 10.86 58.15
C GLY A 332 21.32 12.15 57.35
N GLN A 333 22.14 12.06 56.32
CA GLN A 333 22.34 13.11 55.33
C GLN A 333 21.19 13.16 54.33
N GLY A 334 20.90 14.36 53.82
CA GLY A 334 20.00 14.54 52.69
C GLY A 334 20.62 14.04 51.39
N GLY A 335 19.78 13.52 50.49
CA GLY A 335 20.17 13.06 49.18
C GLY A 335 20.43 14.23 48.23
N ASN A 336 21.34 14.04 47.29
CA ASN A 336 21.60 15.00 46.23
C ASN A 336 20.44 15.05 45.25
N ALA A 337 20.18 16.22 44.69
CA ALA A 337 19.18 16.36 43.65
C ALA A 337 19.71 15.95 42.28
N GLY A 338 18.81 15.47 41.42
CA GLY A 338 19.09 15.19 40.04
C GLY A 338 19.28 16.47 39.20
N TYR A 339 20.11 16.38 38.17
CA TYR A 339 20.24 17.40 37.14
C TYR A 339 19.05 17.35 36.18
N GLY A 340 18.64 18.50 35.67
CA GLY A 340 17.73 18.58 34.53
C GLY A 340 18.45 18.15 33.25
N GLY A 341 17.74 17.48 32.35
CA GLY A 341 18.25 17.11 31.05
C GLY A 341 18.37 18.31 30.11
N ASP A 342 19.33 18.26 29.20
CA ASP A 342 19.46 19.23 28.12
C ASP A 342 18.29 19.10 27.14
N ALA A 343 17.87 20.20 26.53
CA ALA A 343 16.87 20.14 25.46
C ALA A 343 17.50 19.81 24.10
N GLY A 344 16.69 19.23 23.23
CA GLY A 344 17.04 19.03 21.83
C GLY A 344 16.99 20.32 21.02
N ASN A 345 17.86 20.40 20.02
CA ASN A 345 17.84 21.45 19.01
C ASN A 345 16.69 21.24 18.02
N GLY A 346 16.17 22.34 17.46
CA GLY A 346 15.27 22.28 16.33
C GLY A 346 15.99 21.90 15.03
N GLY A 347 15.32 21.16 14.16
CA GLY A 347 15.81 20.79 12.84
C GLY A 347 15.77 21.96 11.86
N ASN A 348 16.65 21.94 10.87
CA ASN A 348 16.66 22.93 9.80
C ASN A 348 15.48 22.70 8.84
N GLY A 349 14.92 23.80 8.33
CA GLY A 349 14.00 23.77 7.20
C GLY A 349 14.74 23.42 5.91
N GLY A 350 14.03 22.76 4.99
CA GLY A 350 14.58 22.26 3.73
C GLY A 350 14.66 23.34 2.66
N THR A 351 15.56 23.14 1.71
CA THR A 351 15.75 24.03 0.57
C THR A 351 14.90 23.57 -0.60
N ALA A 352 14.14 24.48 -1.21
CA ALA A 352 13.40 24.20 -2.43
C ALA A 352 14.04 24.94 -3.63
N ILE A 353 14.46 24.17 -4.63
CA ILE A 353 14.91 24.70 -5.92
C ILE A 353 13.83 24.40 -6.96
N ILE A 354 13.19 25.43 -7.50
CA ILE A 354 12.07 25.27 -8.41
C ILE A 354 12.45 25.68 -9.83
N TYR A 355 12.29 24.74 -10.76
CA TYR A 355 12.41 24.92 -12.20
C TYR A 355 11.02 24.92 -12.81
N VAL A 356 10.63 26.05 -13.41
CA VAL A 356 9.32 26.19 -14.05
C VAL A 356 9.52 26.54 -15.53
N ASP A 357 8.79 25.84 -16.39
CA ASP A 357 8.76 26.20 -17.80
C ASP A 357 8.10 27.57 -18.02
N SER A 358 8.44 28.22 -19.13
CA SER A 358 7.93 29.56 -19.45
C SER A 358 6.40 29.61 -19.53
N LEU A 359 5.76 28.49 -19.83
CA LEU A 359 4.32 28.36 -20.00
C LEU A 359 3.56 28.35 -18.66
N ASN A 360 4.16 27.83 -17.59
CA ASN A 360 3.58 27.77 -16.24
C ASN A 360 4.01 28.92 -15.33
N MET A 361 4.88 29.80 -15.80
CA MET A 361 5.36 30.98 -15.07
C MET A 361 4.26 31.85 -14.46
N ARG A 362 3.15 32.02 -15.18
CA ARG A 362 2.00 32.80 -14.69
C ARG A 362 1.25 32.16 -13.52
N TYR A 363 1.61 30.93 -13.13
CA TYR A 363 0.97 30.18 -12.05
C TYR A 363 1.91 29.94 -10.85
N LEU A 364 3.02 30.69 -10.74
CA LEU A 364 3.92 30.58 -9.60
C LEU A 364 3.21 30.81 -8.25
N ASN A 365 2.17 31.65 -8.22
CA ASN A 365 1.36 31.89 -7.02
C ASN A 365 0.54 30.65 -6.56
N GLN A 366 0.43 29.61 -7.39
CA GLN A 366 -0.18 28.33 -7.03
C GLN A 366 0.78 27.37 -6.35
N ILE A 367 2.07 27.72 -6.27
CA ILE A 367 3.10 26.95 -5.57
C ILE A 367 3.33 27.61 -4.22
N ARG A 368 3.12 26.87 -3.14
CA ARG A 368 3.34 27.36 -1.77
C ARG A 368 4.35 26.48 -1.09
N ILE A 369 5.29 27.12 -0.39
CA ILE A 369 6.39 26.47 0.30
C ILE A 369 6.30 26.85 1.77
N SER A 370 6.45 25.85 2.63
CA SER A 370 6.68 26.04 4.06
C SER A 370 7.99 25.35 4.40
N ASN A 371 9.02 26.13 4.74
CA ASN A 371 10.38 25.64 5.00
C ASN A 371 10.97 26.27 6.27
N ASN A 372 10.14 26.39 7.31
CA ASN A 372 10.52 26.99 8.56
C ASN A 372 11.51 26.10 9.32
N ALA A 373 12.33 26.74 10.16
CA ALA A 373 13.11 26.04 11.16
C ALA A 373 12.20 25.41 12.23
N GLY A 374 12.63 24.28 12.77
CA GLY A 374 12.09 23.75 14.01
C GLY A 374 12.46 24.61 15.21
N ASN A 375 11.57 24.69 16.17
CA ASN A 375 11.78 25.37 17.44
C ASN A 375 12.71 24.54 18.35
N PRO A 376 13.50 25.20 19.22
CA PRO A 376 14.27 24.48 20.21
C PRO A 376 13.39 23.89 21.31
N GLY A 377 13.83 22.79 21.88
CA GLY A 377 13.28 22.28 23.14
C GLY A 377 13.63 23.20 24.32
N LYS A 378 12.84 23.08 25.39
CA LYS A 378 13.09 23.73 26.69
C LYS A 378 13.96 22.83 27.56
N GLN A 379 14.86 23.45 28.31
CA GLN A 379 15.72 22.73 29.25
C GLN A 379 14.94 22.08 30.39
N GLY A 380 15.45 20.96 30.88
CA GLY A 380 15.00 20.34 32.13
C GLY A 380 15.42 21.18 33.34
N ILE A 381 14.55 21.25 34.33
CA ILE A 381 14.82 21.95 35.59
C ILE A 381 15.46 20.96 36.56
N LYS A 382 16.43 21.40 37.35
CA LYS A 382 17.03 20.60 38.42
C LYS A 382 16.03 20.19 39.49
N GLY A 383 16.32 19.09 40.17
CA GLY A 383 15.68 18.75 41.44
C GLY A 383 16.18 19.63 42.58
N SER A 384 15.45 19.58 43.69
CA SER A 384 15.79 20.16 44.98
C SER A 384 16.64 19.21 45.81
N ALA A 385 17.62 19.76 46.54
CA ALA A 385 18.40 18.99 47.48
C ALA A 385 17.53 18.46 48.63
N GLY A 386 17.83 17.25 49.10
CA GLY A 386 17.28 16.71 50.32
C GLY A 386 17.90 17.37 51.54
N ASN A 387 17.13 17.55 52.62
CA ASN A 387 17.64 18.14 53.85
C ASN A 387 18.24 17.06 54.76
N GLY A 388 19.41 17.34 55.33
CA GLY A 388 19.96 16.57 56.44
C GLY A 388 19.22 16.87 57.75
N LYS A 389 19.34 15.99 58.74
CA LYS A 389 18.76 16.18 60.08
C LYS A 389 19.83 16.37 61.14
N GLU A 390 19.50 17.13 62.19
CA GLU A 390 20.27 17.22 63.45
C GLU A 390 21.79 17.38 63.28
N GLY A 391 22.18 18.32 62.40
CA GLY A 391 23.58 18.64 62.12
C GLY A 391 24.24 17.80 61.02
N ALA A 392 23.52 16.83 60.42
CA ALA A 392 23.91 16.20 59.18
C ALA A 392 23.79 17.17 58.00
N SER A 393 24.63 16.98 56.98
CA SER A 393 24.65 17.82 55.79
C SER A 393 23.42 17.61 54.91
N ASP A 394 22.93 18.71 54.33
CA ASP A 394 22.00 18.67 53.20
C ASP A 394 22.69 18.08 51.96
N GLY A 395 21.88 17.58 51.04
CA GLY A 395 22.34 17.18 49.72
C GLY A 395 22.74 18.39 48.87
N ALA A 396 23.45 18.12 47.77
CA ALA A 396 23.74 19.13 46.78
C ALA A 396 22.53 19.37 45.85
N TYR A 397 22.30 20.62 45.46
CA TYR A 397 21.34 20.94 44.41
C TYR A 397 21.83 20.47 43.05
N GLY A 398 20.88 20.13 42.19
CA GLY A 398 21.18 19.85 40.80
C GLY A 398 21.57 21.10 39.99
N LYS A 399 21.68 20.92 38.67
CA LYS A 399 21.82 21.99 37.68
C LYS A 399 20.71 21.85 36.65
N ASP A 400 20.18 22.98 36.20
CA ASP A 400 19.28 22.98 35.05
C ASP A 400 20.05 22.52 33.82
N GLY A 401 19.36 21.86 32.91
CA GLY A 401 19.91 21.56 31.59
C GLY A 401 20.10 22.84 30.77
N ASN A 402 20.66 22.68 29.59
CA ASN A 402 20.76 23.76 28.61
C ASN A 402 19.55 23.76 27.67
N ALA A 403 19.09 24.95 27.29
CA ALA A 403 18.08 25.10 26.26
C ALA A 403 18.63 24.70 24.88
N GLY A 404 17.77 24.16 24.02
CA GLY A 404 18.13 23.85 22.65
C GLY A 404 18.34 25.12 21.82
N VAL A 405 18.92 24.94 20.64
CA VAL A 405 19.07 25.99 19.63
C VAL A 405 18.04 25.78 18.52
N ALA A 406 17.43 26.88 18.05
CA ALA A 406 16.51 26.82 16.92
C ALA A 406 17.23 26.34 15.65
N GLY A 407 16.51 25.65 14.79
CA GLY A 407 17.02 25.30 13.46
C GLY A 407 17.26 26.55 12.60
N ARG A 408 17.86 26.34 11.43
CA ARG A 408 17.98 27.36 10.39
C ARG A 408 16.80 27.26 9.44
N GLN A 409 16.26 28.41 9.05
CA GLN A 409 15.21 28.46 8.04
C GLN A 409 15.78 27.98 6.70
N GLY A 410 14.98 27.19 5.97
CA GLY A 410 15.32 26.76 4.62
C GLY A 410 15.36 27.93 3.64
N LYS A 411 16.03 27.73 2.50
CA LYS A 411 16.03 28.72 1.42
C LYS A 411 15.07 28.30 0.32
N GLU A 412 14.46 29.27 -0.34
CA GLU A 412 13.76 29.04 -1.60
C GLU A 412 14.48 29.77 -2.72
N THR A 413 14.61 29.11 -3.87
CA THR A 413 15.16 29.72 -5.07
C THR A 413 14.39 29.23 -6.27
N VAL A 414 13.81 30.18 -7.00
CA VAL A 414 13.06 29.91 -8.23
C VAL A 414 13.94 30.26 -9.41
N PHE A 415 14.26 29.26 -10.23
CA PHE A 415 15.00 29.45 -11.47
C PHE A 415 14.04 29.49 -12.65
N LEU A 416 14.29 30.49 -13.50
CA LEU A 416 13.70 30.59 -14.82
C LEU A 416 14.54 29.78 -15.78
N LYS A 417 13.87 28.94 -16.57
CA LYS A 417 14.41 28.22 -17.72
C LYS A 417 15.12 26.92 -17.37
N TRP A 418 14.34 25.85 -17.44
CA TRP A 418 14.85 24.50 -17.74
C TRP A 418 14.69 24.29 -19.24
N GLU A 419 15.79 24.36 -20.00
CA GLU A 419 15.85 23.76 -21.33
C GLU A 419 16.43 22.35 -21.13
N PRO A 420 15.62 21.28 -21.27
CA PRO A 420 16.11 19.91 -21.17
C PRO A 420 17.09 19.54 -22.28
#